data_AF-A0A8S3A0H0-F1
#
_entry.id   AF-A0A8S3A0H0-F1
#
_cell.length_a   1.000
_cell.length_b   1.000
_cell.length_c   1.000
_cell.angle_alpha   90.00
_cell.angle_beta   90.00
_cell.angle_gamma   90.00
#
_symmetry.space_group_name_H-M   'P 1'
#
loop_
_entity.id
_entity.type
_entity.pdbx_description
1 polymer ?
#
loop_
_entity_poly.entity_id
_entity_poly.type
_entity_poly.pdbx_seq_one_letter_code
_entity_poly.pdbx_strand_id
1 'polypeptide(L)' 'ALDRAVKGKINLKRDPEQEQAVREWIESIIGEKFPTDDYEEALHDGIILC' A
#
# COMPACT_ATOMS: atom_id res chain seq x y z
N ALA A 1 -6.69 -21.05 19.15
CA ALA A 1 -6.93 -21.46 17.75
C ALA A 1 -7.60 -20.34 16.94
N LEU A 2 -7.08 -19.10 17.04
CA LEU A 2 -7.61 -17.93 16.30
C LEU A 2 -6.69 -17.54 15.12
N ASP A 3 -5.58 -18.26 14.96
CA ASP A 3 -4.46 -17.88 14.11
C ASP A 3 -4.64 -18.33 12.65
N ARG A 4 -5.44 -19.36 12.41
CA ARG A 4 -5.63 -19.95 11.06
C ARG A 4 -6.63 -19.19 10.20
N ALA A 5 -7.63 -18.54 10.81
CA ALA A 5 -8.64 -17.75 10.10
C ALA A 5 -8.13 -16.35 9.72
N VAL A 6 -7.18 -15.80 10.50
CA VAL A 6 -6.54 -14.52 10.18
C VAL A 6 -5.58 -14.69 9.01
N LYS A 7 -4.78 -15.78 8.99
CA LYS A 7 -3.75 -16.05 7.97
C LYS A 7 -4.29 -16.19 6.53
N GLY A 8 -5.48 -16.76 6.35
CA GLY A 8 -6.12 -16.88 5.04
C GLY A 8 -6.64 -15.55 4.49
N LYS A 9 -7.00 -14.60 5.36
CA LYS A 9 -7.47 -13.27 4.96
C LYS A 9 -6.35 -12.29 4.62
N ILE A 10 -5.08 -12.61 4.91
CA ILE A 10 -3.93 -11.74 4.65
C ILE A 10 -3.39 -11.93 3.22
N ASN A 11 -3.58 -13.12 2.66
CA ASN A 11 -3.10 -13.50 1.33
C ASN A 11 -4.10 -13.15 0.20
N LEU A 12 -5.15 -12.40 0.53
CA LEU A 12 -6.22 -11.96 -0.37
C LEU A 12 -6.40 -10.42 -0.27
N LYS A 13 -5.32 -9.68 0.03
CA LYS A 13 -5.38 -8.26 0.44
C LYS A 13 -4.78 -7.25 -0.54
N ARG A 14 -4.08 -7.69 -1.59
CA ARG A 14 -3.40 -6.79 -2.51
C ARG A 14 -4.00 -6.96 -3.91
N ASP A 15 -4.86 -6.01 -4.22
CA ASP A 15 -5.45 -5.82 -5.54
C ASP A 15 -4.63 -4.71 -6.24
N PRO A 16 -3.96 -4.99 -7.37
CA PRO A 16 -3.06 -4.04 -8.02
C PRO A 16 -3.78 -2.77 -8.49
N GLU A 17 -5.06 -2.87 -8.86
CA GLU A 17 -5.90 -1.71 -9.16
C GLU A 17 -6.14 -0.83 -7.91
N GLN A 18 -6.31 -1.45 -6.74
CA GLN A 18 -6.44 -0.70 -5.49
C GLN A 18 -5.12 -0.03 -5.11
N GLU A 19 -3.98 -0.70 -5.31
CA GLU A 19 -2.66 -0.10 -5.05
C GLU A 19 -2.40 1.11 -5.94
N GLN A 20 -2.79 1.04 -7.22
CA GLN A 20 -2.71 2.18 -8.14
C GLN A 20 -3.60 3.34 -7.68
N ALA A 21 -4.86 3.07 -7.38
CA ALA A 21 -5.81 4.08 -6.93
C ALA A 21 -5.40 4.73 -5.60
N VAL A 22 -4.85 3.95 -4.67
CA VAL A 22 -4.32 4.46 -3.39
C VAL A 22 -3.08 5.31 -3.63
N ARG A 23 -2.16 4.89 -4.51
CA ARG A 23 -0.99 5.69 -4.89
C ARG A 23 -1.43 7.05 -5.44
N GLU A 24 -2.33 7.07 -6.42
CA GLU A 24 -2.82 8.33 -7.00
C GLU A 24 -3.52 9.23 -5.97
N TRP A 25 -4.29 8.63 -5.05
CA TRP A 25 -4.93 9.37 -3.97
C TRP A 25 -3.92 9.99 -3.00
N ILE A 26 -2.90 9.21 -2.60
CA ILE A 26 -1.83 9.71 -1.73
C ILE A 26 -1.05 10.81 -2.46
N GLU A 27 -0.62 10.61 -3.71
CA GLU A 27 0.07 11.62 -4.53
C GLU A 27 -0.76 12.91 -4.64
N SER A 28 -2.08 12.81 -4.74
CA SER A 28 -2.98 13.97 -4.76
C SER A 28 -3.05 14.70 -3.42
N ILE A 29 -2.79 14.04 -2.29
CA ILE A 29 -2.81 14.64 -0.94
C ILE A 29 -1.48 15.32 -0.63
N ILE A 30 -0.35 14.64 -0.85
CA ILE A 30 0.98 15.21 -0.61
C ILE A 30 1.40 16.19 -1.71
N GLY A 31 0.81 16.09 -2.90
CA GLY A 31 1.16 16.92 -4.05
C GLY A 31 2.49 16.53 -4.72
N GLU A 32 3.07 15.41 -4.30
CA GLU A 32 4.33 14.87 -4.82
C GLU A 32 4.14 13.44 -5.31
N LYS A 33 4.90 13.05 -6.34
CA LYS A 33 4.90 11.69 -6.88
C LYS A 33 5.69 10.76 -5.98
N PHE A 34 5.27 9.49 -5.93
CA PHE A 34 6.06 8.46 -5.24
C PHE A 34 7.46 8.37 -5.87
N PRO A 35 8.53 8.26 -5.06
CA PRO A 35 9.91 8.29 -5.53
C PRO A 35 10.31 7.02 -6.31
N THR A 36 9.54 5.95 -6.16
CA THR A 36 9.76 4.66 -6.83
C THR A 36 8.42 4.15 -7.37
N ASP A 37 8.49 3.37 -8.45
CA ASP A 37 7.31 2.71 -9.02
C ASP A 37 6.86 1.49 -8.21
N ASP A 38 7.74 1.01 -7.33
CA ASP A 38 7.46 -0.11 -6.44
C ASP A 38 6.70 0.39 -5.20
N TYR A 39 5.39 0.15 -5.19
CA TYR A 39 4.48 0.63 -4.13
C TYR A 39 4.90 0.18 -2.73
N GLU A 40 5.44 -1.03 -2.60
CA GLU A 40 5.90 -1.55 -1.31
C GLU A 40 7.16 -0.83 -0.83
N GLU A 41 8.13 -0.61 -1.72
CA GLU A 41 9.38 0.08 -1.40
C GLU A 41 9.11 1.55 -1.02
N ALA A 42 8.22 2.22 -1.75
CA ALA A 42 7.85 3.60 -1.47
C ALA A 42 7.18 3.77 -0.10
N LEU A 43 6.35 2.81 0.30
CA LEU A 43 5.70 2.82 1.62
C LEU A 43 6.62 2.31 2.74
N HIS A 44 7.65 1.54 2.41
CA HIS A 44 8.59 0.96 3.38
C HIS A 44 9.39 2.04 4.11
N ASP A 45 9.78 3.10 3.39
CA ASP A 45 10.56 4.21 3.95
C ASP A 45 9.73 5.03 4.98
N GLY A 46 8.40 4.91 4.94
CA GLY A 46 7.48 5.51 5.91
C GLY A 46 7.34 7.04 5.83
N ILE A 47 8.19 7.72 5.05
CA ILE A 47 8.17 9.18 4.84
C ILE A 47 6.82 9.63 4.26
N ILE A 48 6.25 8.84 3.34
CA ILE A 48 4.98 9.14 2.68
C ILE A 48 3.77 9.03 3.64
N LEU A 49 3.94 8.34 4.78
CA LEU A 49 2.88 8.06 5.75
C LEU A 49 2.89 9.00 6.98
N CYS A 50 3.83 9.95 7.06
CA CYS A 50 4.02 10.90 8.16
C CYS A 50 3.31 12.23 7.88
#